data_AF-A0A8J4VZ97-F1
#
_entry.id   AF-A0A8J4VZ97-F1
#
_cell.length_a   1.000
_cell.length_b   1.000
_cell.length_c   1.000
_cell.angle_alpha   90.00
_cell.angle_beta   90.00
_cell.angle_gamma   90.00
#
_symmetry.space_group_name_H-M   'P 1'
#
loop_
_entity.id
_entity.type
_entity.pdbx_description
1 polymer ?
#
loop_
_entity_poly.entity_id
_entity_poly.type
_entity_poly.pdbx_seq_one_letter_code
_entity_poly.pdbx_strand_id
1 'polypeptide(L)'
;MVEFMEKVLVAVESEERTIEERTVAYKNLIGTRLASWRIISSIEQQEESCGNEDHMSMIRDYRSKIKSELSKICDGIIKLLDTRLIPFAATGDSKVFYLKMKGE
;
A
#
# COMPACT_ATOMS: atom_id res chain seq x y z
N MET A 1 -2.83 10.36 12.33
CA MET A 1 -2.74 9.26 11.32
C MET A 1 -1.51 9.41 10.42
N VAL A 2 -1.22 10.61 9.90
CA VAL A 2 -0.02 10.88 9.08
C VAL A 2 1.29 10.62 9.85
N GLU A 3 1.36 11.04 11.11
CA GLU A 3 2.54 10.79 11.97
C GLU A 3 2.80 9.30 12.25
N PHE A 4 1.74 8.48 12.31
CA PHE A 4 1.89 7.04 12.52
C PHE A 4 2.43 6.37 11.25
N MET A 5 2.08 6.89 10.07
CA MET A 5 2.65 6.44 8.80
C MET A 5 4.07 6.89 8.59
N GLU A 6 4.44 8.12 8.95
CA GLU A 6 5.83 8.54 8.90
C GLU A 6 6.67 7.63 9.79
N LYS A 7 6.20 7.33 11.01
CA LYS A 7 6.87 6.35 11.87
C LYS A 7 6.95 4.95 11.26
N VAL A 8 5.93 4.48 10.54
CA VAL A 8 5.96 3.18 9.86
C VAL A 8 6.88 3.20 8.64
N LEU A 9 6.90 4.27 7.85
CA LEU A 9 7.83 4.43 6.72
C LEU A 9 9.28 4.47 7.21
N VAL A 10 9.56 5.30 8.22
CA VAL A 10 10.88 5.42 8.85
C VAL A 10 11.30 4.11 9.53
N ALA A 11 10.37 3.37 10.13
CA ALA A 11 10.63 2.05 10.71
C ALA A 11 10.85 0.94 9.67
N VAL A 12 10.39 1.12 8.44
CA VAL A 12 10.67 0.22 7.31
C VAL A 12 12.05 0.53 6.71
N GLU A 13 12.47 1.80 6.73
CA GLU A 13 13.79 2.26 6.27
C GLU A 13 14.93 1.95 7.26
N SER A 14 14.65 1.67 8.54
CA SER A 14 15.71 1.26 9.50
C SER A 14 16.39 -0.05 9.05
N GLU A 15 17.71 -0.01 8.92
CA GLU A 15 18.56 -1.02 8.27
C GLU A 15 18.68 -2.38 8.98
N GLU A 16 18.04 -2.58 10.14
CA GLU A 16 18.17 -3.81 10.94
C GLU A 16 17.01 -4.82 10.82
N ARG A 17 15.97 -4.52 10.03
CA ARG A 17 14.85 -5.47 9.89
C ARG A 17 15.14 -6.56 8.86
N THR A 18 14.86 -7.79 9.24
CA THR A 18 14.94 -8.93 8.33
C THR A 18 13.97 -8.74 7.16
N ILE A 19 14.33 -9.29 6.00
CA ILE A 19 13.56 -9.22 4.76
C ILE A 19 12.07 -9.61 4.97
N GLU A 20 11.82 -10.59 5.83
CA GLU A 20 10.48 -11.09 6.15
C GLU A 20 9.64 -10.07 6.91
N GLU A 21 10.23 -9.37 7.89
CA GLU A 21 9.53 -8.34 8.67
C GLU A 21 9.14 -7.14 7.81
N ARG A 22 9.99 -6.75 6.85
CA ARG A 22 9.66 -5.69 5.89
C ARG A 22 8.47 -6.08 5.03
N THR A 23 8.45 -7.32 4.55
CA THR A 23 7.37 -7.87 3.72
C THR A 23 6.02 -7.86 4.46
N VAL A 24 6.01 -8.25 5.74
CA VAL A 24 4.82 -8.22 6.60
C VAL A 24 4.33 -6.78 6.85
N ALA A 25 5.25 -5.86 7.15
CA ALA A 25 4.92 -4.46 7.36
C ALA A 25 4.27 -3.83 6.12
N TYR A 26 4.82 -4.11 4.94
CA TYR A 26 4.27 -3.65 3.66
C TYR A 26 2.86 -4.19 3.40
N LYS A 27 2.60 -5.48 3.66
CA LYS A 27 1.27 -6.08 3.50
C LYS A 27 0.23 -5.43 4.42
N ASN A 28 0.62 -5.15 5.67
CA ASN A 28 -0.25 -4.44 6.63
C ASN A 28 -0.53 -2.99 6.22
N LEU A 29 0.48 -2.30 5.67
CA LEU A 29 0.33 -0.92 5.19
C LEU A 29 -0.63 -0.86 4.00
N ILE A 30 -0.47 -1.74 3.01
CA ILE A 30 -1.40 -1.87 1.87
C ILE A 30 -2.80 -2.19 2.38
N GLY A 31 -2.95 -3.15 3.29
CA GLY A 31 -4.25 -3.53 3.85
C GLY A 31 -4.98 -2.36 4.51
N THR A 32 -4.25 -1.57 5.32
CA THR A 32 -4.80 -0.37 5.96
C THR A 32 -5.22 0.67 4.92
N ARG A 33 -4.40 0.90 3.90
CA ARG A 33 -4.68 1.85 2.83
C ARG A 33 -5.86 1.45 1.96
N LEU A 34 -6.00 0.16 1.65
CA LEU A 34 -7.16 -0.39 0.94
C LEU A 34 -8.44 -0.23 1.76
N ALA A 35 -8.38 -0.42 3.08
CA ALA A 35 -9.52 -0.16 3.95
C ALA A 35 -9.93 1.32 3.92
N SER A 36 -8.97 2.24 4.03
CA SER A 36 -9.24 3.68 3.89
C SER A 36 -9.83 4.03 2.52
N TRP A 37 -9.29 3.45 1.44
CA TRP A 37 -9.79 3.67 0.09
C TRP A 37 -11.24 3.18 -0.08
N ARG A 38 -11.59 2.02 0.49
CA ARG A 38 -12.97 1.49 0.49
C ARG A 38 -13.94 2.40 1.24
N ILE A 39 -13.54 2.91 2.40
CA ILE A 39 -14.36 3.83 3.20
C ILE A 39 -14.63 5.10 2.40
N ILE A 40 -13.60 5.72 1.82
CA ILE A 40 -13.75 6.94 1.03
C ILE A 40 -14.59 6.70 -0.23
N SER A 41 -14.44 5.55 -0.88
CA SER A 41 -15.27 5.19 -2.05
C SER A 41 -16.74 5.00 -1.66
N SER A 42 -17.02 4.45 -0.47
CA SER A 42 -18.39 4.36 0.05
C SER A 42 -18.99 5.73 0.37
N ILE A 43 -18.19 6.65 0.91
CA ILE A 43 -18.62 8.02 1.19
C ILE A 43 -18.89 8.77 -0.12
N GLU A 44 -18.05 8.60 -1.14
CA GLU A 44 -18.25 9.17 -2.47
C GLU A 44 -19.58 8.72 -3.07
N GLN A 45 -19.88 7.41 -3.02
CA GLN A 45 -21.13 6.87 -3.55
C GLN A 45 -22.35 7.38 -2.78
N GLN A 46 -22.23 7.58 -1.47
CA GLN A 46 -23.30 8.14 -0.65
C GLN A 46 -23.54 9.62 -1.00
N GLU A 47 -22.50 10.43 -1.13
CA GLU A 47 -22.66 11.85 -1.46
C GLU A 47 -23.11 12.10 -2.90
N GLU A 48 -22.73 11.23 -3.83
CA GLU A 48 -23.26 11.26 -5.20
C GLU A 48 -24.79 11.12 -5.20
N SER A 49 -25.35 10.34 -4.27
CA SER A 49 -26.81 10.18 -4.12
C SER A 49 -27.50 11.39 -3.48
N CYS A 50 -26.77 12.23 -2.75
CA CYS A 50 -27.28 13.44 -2.10
C CYS A 50 -27.18 14.70 -2.99
N GLY A 51 -26.45 14.64 -4.10
CA GLY A 51 -26.36 15.73 -5.09
C GLY A 51 -25.47 16.90 -4.66
N ASN A 52 -24.54 16.69 -3.74
CA ASN A 52 -23.73 17.75 -3.14
C ASN A 52 -22.38 17.92 -3.87
N GLU A 53 -22.38 18.71 -4.96
CA GLU A 53 -21.24 18.81 -5.90
C GLU A 53 -19.94 19.34 -5.28
N ASP A 54 -20.01 20.27 -4.33
CA ASP A 54 -18.83 20.85 -3.67
C ASP A 54 -18.08 19.80 -2.83
N HIS A 55 -18.83 18.94 -2.12
CA HIS A 55 -18.25 17.84 -1.34
C HIS A 55 -17.67 16.75 -2.26
N MET A 56 -18.30 16.51 -3.41
CA MET A 56 -17.84 15.52 -4.38
C MET A 56 -16.44 15.82 -4.92
N SER A 57 -16.11 17.09 -5.16
CA SER A 57 -14.74 17.47 -5.59
C SER A 57 -13.70 17.11 -4.52
N MET A 58 -13.96 17.48 -3.27
CA MET A 58 -13.02 17.22 -2.16
C MET A 58 -12.84 15.71 -1.90
N ILE A 59 -13.91 14.93 -1.99
CA ILE A 59 -13.86 13.47 -1.84
C ILE A 59 -13.05 12.82 -2.96
N ARG A 60 -13.26 13.25 -4.22
CA ARG A 60 -12.50 12.75 -5.39
C ARG A 60 -11.01 13.06 -5.27
N ASP A 61 -10.66 14.27 -4.85
CA ASP A 61 -9.25 14.65 -4.64
C ASP A 61 -8.60 13.79 -3.56
N TYR A 62 -9.29 13.57 -2.45
CA TYR A 62 -8.77 12.72 -1.38
C TYR A 62 -8.64 11.26 -1.81
N ARG A 63 -9.60 10.73 -2.59
CA ARG A 63 -9.53 9.39 -3.18
C ARG A 63 -8.34 9.26 -4.13
N SER A 64 -8.09 10.28 -4.95
CA SER A 64 -6.95 10.34 -5.87
C SER A 64 -5.62 10.34 -5.10
N LYS A 65 -5.53 11.10 -3.99
CA LYS A 65 -4.36 11.10 -3.12
C LYS A 65 -4.07 9.71 -2.52
N ILE A 66 -5.10 9.04 -1.98
CA ILE A 66 -4.94 7.67 -1.47
C ILE A 66 -4.49 6.71 -2.59
N LYS A 67 -5.05 6.84 -3.80
CA LYS A 67 -4.65 6.03 -4.95
C LYS A 67 -3.18 6.25 -5.33
N SER A 68 -2.72 7.51 -5.32
CA SER A 68 -1.31 7.83 -5.58
C SER A 68 -0.38 7.25 -4.52
N GLU A 69 -0.74 7.34 -3.23
CA GLU A 69 0.02 6.73 -2.13
C GLU A 69 0.08 5.21 -2.27
N LEU A 70 -1.06 4.55 -2.57
CA LEU A 70 -1.11 3.11 -2.83
C LEU A 70 -0.19 2.71 -3.97
N SER A 71 -0.24 3.42 -5.11
CA SER A 71 0.63 3.14 -6.25
C SER A 71 2.10 3.21 -5.86
N LYS A 72 2.52 4.28 -5.16
CA LYS A 72 3.92 4.45 -4.72
C LYS A 72 4.38 3.32 -3.81
N ILE A 73 3.52 2.88 -2.88
CA ILE A 73 3.83 1.76 -1.98
C ILE A 73 3.98 0.45 -2.77
N CYS A 74 3.03 0.16 -3.68
CA CYS A 74 3.08 -1.03 -4.53
C CYS A 74 4.32 -1.04 -5.43
N ASP A 75 4.65 0.08 -6.06
CA ASP A 75 5.84 0.23 -6.92
C ASP A 75 7.13 -0.02 -6.11
N GLY A 76 7.19 0.48 -4.87
CA GLY A 76 8.31 0.23 -3.96
C GLY A 76 8.48 -1.26 -3.63
N ILE A 77 7.39 -1.97 -3.38
CA ILE A 77 7.39 -3.41 -3.08
C ILE A 77 7.79 -4.23 -4.31
N ILE A 78 7.24 -3.93 -5.48
CA ILE A 78 7.60 -4.61 -6.73
C ILE A 78 9.10 -4.45 -6.99
N LYS A 79 9.63 -3.23 -6.81
CA LYS A 79 11.07 -2.97 -6.95
C LYS A 79 11.90 -3.77 -5.94
N LEU A 80 11.46 -3.86 -4.68
CA LEU A 80 12.14 -4.68 -3.66
C LEU A 80 12.12 -6.17 -4.03
N LEU A 81 10.98 -6.69 -4.49
CA LEU A 81 10.82 -8.07 -4.93
C LEU A 81 11.77 -8.39 -6.09
N ASP A 82 11.81 -7.54 -7.11
CA ASP A 82 12.62 -7.75 -8.31
C ASP A 82 14.13 -7.60 -8.07
N THR A 83 14.54 -6.67 -7.20
CA THR A 83 15.98 -6.36 -6.99
C THR A 83 16.63 -7.19 -5.90
N ARG A 84 15.87 -7.61 -4.87
CA ARG A 84 16.41 -8.27 -3.68
C ARG A 84 15.78 -9.63 -3.42
N LEU A 85 14.47 -9.80 -3.53
CA LEU A 85 13.83 -11.01 -2.99
C LEU A 85 13.84 -12.18 -3.98
N ILE A 86 13.46 -11.94 -5.23
CA ILE A 86 13.43 -12.96 -6.28
C ILE A 86 14.84 -13.43 -6.66
N PRO A 87 15.86 -12.55 -6.82
CA PRO A 87 17.21 -12.98 -7.20
C PRO A 87 17.97 -13.69 -6.08
N PHE A 88 17.71 -13.35 -4.82
CA PHE A 88 18.42 -13.92 -3.66
C PHE A 88 17.62 -15.05 -2.98
N ALA A 89 16.49 -15.46 -3.53
CA ALA A 89 15.73 -16.61 -3.03
C ALA A 89 16.55 -17.90 -3.16
N ALA A 90 16.91 -18.48 -2.02
CA ALA A 90 17.76 -19.68 -1.97
C ALA A 90 17.05 -20.97 -2.40
N THR A 91 15.72 -21.03 -2.23
CA THR A 91 14.90 -22.20 -2.55
C THR A 91 13.86 -21.88 -3.62
N GLY A 92 13.43 -22.92 -4.35
CA GLY A 92 12.34 -22.80 -5.33
C GLY A 92 11.04 -22.29 -4.68
N ASP A 93 10.73 -22.74 -3.47
CA ASP A 93 9.53 -22.35 -2.73
C ASP A 93 9.51 -20.86 -2.37
N SER A 94 10.65 -20.31 -1.91
CA SER A 94 10.77 -18.87 -1.63
C SER A 94 10.61 -18.04 -2.90
N LYS A 95 11.13 -18.52 -4.04
CA LYS A 95 10.99 -17.84 -5.33
C LYS A 95 9.54 -17.82 -5.80
N VAL A 96 8.82 -18.94 -5.68
CA VAL A 96 7.39 -19.03 -5.99
C VAL A 96 6.58 -18.11 -5.08
N PHE A 97 6.90 -18.05 -3.79
CA PHE A 97 6.24 -17.16 -2.83
C PHE A 97 6.39 -15.68 -3.24
N TYR A 98 7.60 -15.22 -3.56
CA TYR A 98 7.83 -13.83 -3.97
C TYR A 98 7.20 -13.49 -5.33
N LEU A 99 7.20 -14.43 -6.27
CA LEU A 99 6.51 -14.25 -7.56
C LEU A 99 4.99 -14.16 -7.39
N LYS A 100 4.41 -14.96 -6.49
CA LYS A 100 3.00 -14.84 -6.14
C LYS A 100 2.70 -13.48 -5.53
N MET A 101 3.54 -13.02 -4.59
CA MET A 101 3.37 -11.71 -3.97
C MET A 101 3.49 -10.54 -4.95
N LYS A 102 4.28 -10.69 -6.03
CA LYS A 102 4.37 -9.68 -7.10
C LYS A 102 3.07 -9.57 -7.92
N GLY A 103 2.29 -10.65 -8.00
CA GLY A 103 1.03 -10.69 -8.73
C GLY A 103 -0.20 -10.31 -7.90
N GLU A 104 -0.08 -10.25 -6.57
CA GLU A 104 -1.11 -9.74 -5.65
C GLU A 104 -1.15 -8.20 -5.67
#